data_AF-A0A923DB88-F1
#
_entry.id   AF-A0A923DB88-F1
#
_cell.length_a   1.000
_cell.length_b   1.000
_cell.length_c   1.000
_cell.angle_alpha   90.00
_cell.angle_beta   90.00
_cell.angle_gamma   90.00
#
_symmetry.space_group_name_H-M   'P 1'
#
loop_
_entity.id
_entity.type
_entity.pdbx_description
1 polymer ?
#
loop_
_entity_poly.entity_id
_entity_poly.type
_entity_poly.pdbx_seq_one_letter_code
_entity_poly.pdbx_strand_id
1 'polypeptide(L)'
;MNQTTQPDTAQTRSIISAKFIEPGFEYWFTNHQHIRSPFPYAIKDTVRERTSEIFFEWISGLKVKELNEMNENEFVEMFETILFNEAYKLVDDEDQQLTISYPFMPRLGDFVNHKVNGQGKVISRKATISKEDKKLFELKVMSQETGKTWETQFELTE
;
A
#
# COMPACT_ATOMS: atom_id res chain seq x y z
N MET A 1 -9.57 24.45 -42.37
CA MET A 1 -8.83 23.21 -42.03
C MET A 1 -8.48 23.29 -40.56
N ASN A 2 -9.28 22.70 -39.68
CA ASN A 2 -8.92 22.58 -38.26
C ASN A 2 -8.32 21.20 -38.07
N GLN A 3 -6.99 21.12 -38.03
CA GLN A 3 -6.31 19.94 -37.57
C GLN A 3 -6.45 19.92 -36.04
N THR A 4 -7.42 19.17 -35.55
CA THR A 4 -7.47 18.78 -34.14
C THR A 4 -6.35 17.75 -33.95
N THR A 5 -5.17 18.21 -33.55
CA THR A 5 -4.05 17.34 -33.22
C THR A 5 -4.48 16.47 -32.04
N GLN A 6 -4.76 15.19 -32.31
CA GLN A 6 -4.94 14.21 -31.23
C GLN A 6 -3.65 14.21 -30.40
N PRO A 7 -3.73 14.22 -29.05
CA PRO A 7 -2.53 14.09 -28.24
C PRO A 7 -1.85 12.76 -28.58
N ASP A 8 -0.58 12.86 -28.94
CA ASP A 8 0.28 11.70 -29.18
C ASP A 8 0.25 10.80 -27.93
N THR A 9 0.01 9.51 -28.11
CA THR A 9 0.00 8.53 -27.02
C THR A 9 1.28 8.61 -26.18
N ALA A 10 2.42 8.96 -26.80
CA ALA A 10 3.68 9.19 -26.08
C ALA A 10 3.62 10.43 -25.15
N GLN A 11 2.98 11.51 -25.60
CA GLN A 11 2.81 12.73 -24.79
C GLN A 11 1.87 12.49 -23.61
N THR A 12 0.76 11.78 -23.83
CA THR A 12 -0.16 11.41 -22.75
C THR A 12 0.51 10.50 -21.71
N ARG A 13 1.32 9.52 -22.14
CA ARG A 13 2.12 8.68 -21.22
C ARG A 13 3.10 9.50 -20.39
N SER A 14 3.80 10.46 -21.02
CA SER A 14 4.73 11.33 -20.30
C SER A 14 4.02 12.17 -19.22
N ILE A 15 2.81 12.67 -19.51
CA ILE A 15 2.01 13.42 -18.54
C ILE A 15 1.57 12.52 -17.39
N ILE A 16 1.08 11.31 -17.70
CA ILE A 16 0.65 10.34 -16.67
C ILE A 16 1.82 9.92 -15.78
N SER A 17 2.99 9.65 -16.36
CA SER A 17 4.19 9.29 -15.61
C SER A 17 4.60 10.38 -14.63
N ALA A 18 4.66 11.63 -15.10
CA ALA A 18 5.05 12.76 -14.26
C ALA A 18 4.03 13.09 -13.16
N LYS A 19 2.74 12.82 -13.41
CA LYS A 19 1.65 13.21 -12.51
C LYS A 19 1.29 12.14 -11.48
N PHE A 20 1.42 10.86 -11.81
CA PHE A 20 0.92 9.77 -10.96
C PHE A 20 2.00 8.80 -10.53
N ILE A 21 2.89 8.39 -11.45
CA ILE A 21 3.89 7.36 -11.17
C ILE A 21 4.96 7.88 -10.22
N GLU A 22 5.67 8.95 -10.61
CA GLU A 22 6.76 9.50 -9.78
C GLU A 22 6.26 9.99 -8.40
N PRO A 23 5.16 10.76 -8.31
CA PRO A 23 4.62 11.17 -7.02
C PRO A 23 4.13 9.99 -6.18
N GLY A 24 3.55 8.96 -6.82
CA GLY A 24 3.10 7.75 -6.14
C GLY A 24 4.26 6.97 -5.53
N PHE A 25 5.35 6.79 -6.27
CA PHE A 25 6.56 6.18 -5.71
C PHE A 25 7.18 7.03 -4.61
N GLU A 26 7.31 8.34 -4.81
CA GLU A 26 7.85 9.24 -3.79
C GLU A 26 7.04 9.12 -2.50
N TYR A 27 5.70 9.18 -2.60
CA TYR A 27 4.80 9.04 -1.48
C TYR A 27 4.98 7.70 -0.76
N TRP A 28 4.88 6.57 -1.47
CA TRP A 28 4.88 5.27 -0.80
C TRP A 28 6.26 4.75 -0.42
N PHE A 29 7.34 5.21 -1.06
CA PHE A 29 8.70 4.73 -0.78
C PHE A 29 9.41 5.55 0.29
N THR A 30 8.80 6.63 0.76
CA THR A 30 9.35 7.44 1.85
C THR A 30 8.48 7.34 3.09
N ASN A 31 9.10 7.61 4.24
CA ASN A 31 8.37 7.76 5.49
C ASN A 31 7.93 9.23 5.60
N HIS A 32 6.64 9.43 5.80
CA HIS A 32 6.04 10.71 6.15
C HIS A 32 5.63 10.68 7.63
N GLN A 33 5.42 11.85 8.23
CA GLN A 33 5.12 12.05 9.66
C GLN A 33 4.52 10.84 10.40
N HIS A 34 3.31 10.42 10.01
CA HIS A 34 2.57 9.31 10.61
C HIS A 34 2.40 8.11 9.66
N ILE A 35 2.99 8.16 8.45
CA ILE A 35 2.85 7.13 7.42
C ILE A 35 4.23 6.58 7.10
N ARG A 36 4.46 5.32 7.45
CA ARG A 36 5.72 4.65 7.12
C ARG A 36 5.57 3.92 5.81
N SER A 37 6.60 3.98 4.97
CA SER A 37 6.70 3.15 3.78
C SER A 37 6.45 1.68 4.16
N PRO A 38 5.51 0.98 3.49
CA PRO A 38 5.25 -0.42 3.76
C PRO A 38 6.28 -1.34 3.10
N PHE A 39 7.13 -0.81 2.23
CA PHE A 39 8.03 -1.59 1.39
C PHE A 39 9.43 -1.70 1.99
N PRO A 40 9.96 -2.92 2.18
CA PRO A 40 11.36 -3.14 2.51
C PRO A 40 12.29 -2.46 1.50
N TYR A 41 13.40 -1.88 1.96
CA TYR A 41 14.35 -1.21 1.07
C TYR A 41 14.85 -2.12 -0.06
N ALA A 42 15.10 -3.40 0.25
CA ALA A 42 15.64 -4.38 -0.69
C ALA A 42 14.75 -4.67 -1.91
N ILE A 43 13.44 -4.40 -1.85
CA ILE A 43 12.52 -4.67 -2.96
C ILE A 43 12.13 -3.42 -3.75
N LYS A 44 12.47 -2.22 -3.26
CA LYS A 44 11.93 -0.96 -3.82
C LYS A 44 12.24 -0.77 -5.29
N ASP A 45 13.47 -1.05 -5.71
CA ASP A 45 13.85 -0.86 -7.12
C ASP A 45 13.13 -1.85 -8.04
N THR A 46 13.03 -3.13 -7.64
CA THR A 46 12.29 -4.16 -8.38
C THR A 46 10.78 -3.87 -8.44
N VAL A 47 10.19 -3.42 -7.32
CA VAL A 47 8.79 -2.99 -7.28
C VAL A 47 8.59 -1.82 -8.23
N ARG A 48 9.47 -0.82 -8.22
CA ARG A 48 9.39 0.35 -9.10
C ARG A 48 9.36 -0.05 -10.56
N GLU A 49 10.29 -0.91 -10.97
CA GLU A 49 10.42 -1.39 -12.34
C GLU A 49 9.15 -2.13 -12.78
N ARG A 50 8.76 -3.18 -12.04
CA ARG A 50 7.58 -4.01 -12.39
C ARG A 50 6.28 -3.24 -12.38
N THR A 51 6.07 -2.39 -11.37
CA THR A 51 4.86 -1.57 -11.29
C THR A 51 4.78 -0.60 -12.46
N SER A 52 5.90 0.02 -12.85
CA SER A 52 5.93 0.93 -13.99
C SER A 52 5.59 0.21 -15.29
N GLU A 53 6.22 -0.94 -15.53
CA GLU A 53 5.96 -1.76 -16.72
C GLU A 53 4.48 -2.16 -16.82
N ILE A 54 3.93 -2.76 -15.78
CA ILE A 54 2.53 -3.24 -15.76
C ILE A 54 1.55 -2.07 -15.88
N PHE A 55 1.82 -0.94 -15.22
CA PHE A 55 0.96 0.23 -15.30
C PHE A 55 0.97 0.85 -16.70
N PHE A 56 2.13 0.93 -17.36
CA PHE A 56 2.20 1.40 -18.76
C PHE A 56 1.55 0.43 -19.73
N GLU A 57 1.67 -0.88 -19.53
CA GLU A 57 0.94 -1.88 -20.30
C GLU A 57 -0.57 -1.70 -20.16
N TRP A 58 -1.05 -1.52 -18.93
CA TRP A 58 -2.46 -1.26 -18.65
C TRP A 58 -2.96 0.02 -19.34
N ILE A 59 -2.25 1.14 -19.23
CA ILE A 59 -2.59 2.40 -19.94
C ILE A 59 -2.62 2.18 -21.46
N SER A 60 -1.67 1.42 -21.98
CA SER A 60 -1.56 1.16 -23.42
C SER A 60 -2.68 0.28 -23.96
N GLY A 61 -3.32 -0.51 -23.10
CA GLY A 61 -4.50 -1.29 -23.43
C GLY A 61 -5.79 -0.47 -23.49
N LEU A 62 -5.81 0.75 -22.93
CA LEU A 62 -6.99 1.62 -22.92
C LEU A 62 -7.18 2.33 -24.26
N LYS A 63 -8.43 2.44 -24.70
CA LYS A 63 -8.79 3.31 -25.82
C LYS A 63 -8.67 4.76 -25.38
N VAL A 64 -8.37 5.66 -26.33
CA VAL A 64 -8.28 7.11 -26.09
C VAL A 64 -9.53 7.67 -25.41
N LYS A 65 -10.72 7.15 -25.75
CA LYS A 65 -11.97 7.57 -25.11
C LYS A 65 -12.01 7.20 -23.62
N GLU A 66 -11.64 5.97 -23.29
CA GLU A 66 -11.61 5.47 -21.90
C GLU A 66 -10.59 6.29 -21.09
N LEU A 67 -9.40 6.51 -21.66
CA LEU A 67 -8.34 7.30 -21.02
C LEU A 67 -8.76 8.75 -20.71
N ASN A 68 -9.59 9.36 -21.56
CA ASN A 68 -10.10 10.72 -21.36
C ASN A 68 -11.27 10.80 -20.38
N GLU A 69 -11.99 9.69 -20.16
CA GLU A 69 -13.11 9.60 -19.23
C GLU A 69 -12.65 9.27 -17.80
N MET A 70 -11.45 8.70 -17.66
CA MET A 70 -10.85 8.40 -16.36
C MET A 70 -10.50 9.66 -15.59
N ASN A 71 -10.87 9.67 -14.32
CA ASN A 71 -10.48 10.70 -13.36
C ASN A 71 -9.16 10.33 -12.66
N GLU A 72 -8.58 11.31 -11.97
CA GLU A 72 -7.28 11.17 -11.29
C GLU A 72 -7.27 10.07 -10.23
N ASN A 73 -8.36 9.89 -9.49
CA ASN A 73 -8.44 8.86 -8.45
C ASN A 73 -8.39 7.46 -9.06
N GLU A 74 -9.02 7.24 -10.21
CA GLU A 74 -8.98 5.92 -10.87
C GLU A 74 -7.57 5.54 -11.32
N PHE A 75 -6.76 6.52 -11.78
CA PHE A 75 -5.34 6.29 -12.08
C PHE A 75 -4.53 5.96 -10.82
N VAL A 76 -4.76 6.70 -9.73
CA VAL A 76 -4.08 6.47 -8.45
C VAL A 76 -4.44 5.10 -7.89
N GLU A 77 -5.72 4.75 -7.84
CA GLU A 77 -6.21 3.46 -7.34
C GLU A 77 -5.62 2.29 -8.14
N MET A 78 -5.58 2.41 -9.47
CA MET A 78 -4.97 1.36 -10.31
C MET A 78 -3.46 1.27 -10.10
N PHE A 79 -2.77 2.41 -10.02
CA PHE A 79 -1.33 2.44 -9.73
C PHE A 79 -1.04 1.78 -8.38
N GLU A 80 -1.76 2.14 -7.33
CA GLU A 80 -1.60 1.57 -5.99
C GLU A 80 -1.94 0.07 -5.99
N THR A 81 -3.01 -0.33 -6.67
CA THR A 81 -3.36 -1.75 -6.81
C THR A 81 -2.20 -2.55 -7.41
N ILE A 82 -1.60 -2.07 -8.50
CA ILE A 82 -0.45 -2.75 -9.13
C ILE A 82 0.77 -2.70 -8.20
N LEU A 83 1.05 -1.54 -7.60
CA LEU A 83 2.18 -1.33 -6.69
C LEU A 83 2.18 -2.32 -5.53
N PHE A 84 1.07 -2.41 -4.82
CA PHE A 84 0.93 -3.27 -3.65
C PHE A 84 0.92 -4.75 -4.04
N ASN A 85 0.29 -5.12 -5.16
CA ASN A 85 0.30 -6.49 -5.66
C ASN A 85 1.72 -6.96 -6.05
N GLU A 86 2.49 -6.13 -6.74
CA GLU A 86 3.88 -6.47 -7.10
C GLU A 86 4.79 -6.54 -5.88
N ALA A 87 4.63 -5.62 -4.93
CA ALA A 87 5.38 -5.67 -3.69
C ALA A 87 5.07 -6.94 -2.87
N TYR A 88 3.81 -7.34 -2.80
CA TYR A 88 3.39 -8.55 -2.08
C TYR A 88 4.06 -9.81 -2.64
N LYS A 89 4.18 -9.92 -3.97
CA LYS A 89 4.85 -11.06 -4.64
C LYS A 89 6.35 -11.15 -4.38
N LEU A 90 6.98 -10.08 -3.87
CA LEU A 90 8.42 -9.97 -3.66
C LEU A 90 8.85 -10.20 -2.21
N VAL A 91 7.89 -10.46 -1.31
CA VAL A 91 8.17 -10.75 0.11
C VAL A 91 7.68 -12.14 0.48
N ASP A 92 8.54 -12.90 1.16
CA ASP A 92 8.23 -14.25 1.65
C ASP A 92 7.87 -14.27 3.15
N ASP A 93 8.24 -13.21 3.88
CA ASP A 93 8.00 -13.10 5.31
C ASP A 93 6.57 -12.64 5.61
N GLU A 94 5.88 -13.38 6.48
CA GLU A 94 4.48 -13.10 6.84
C GLU A 94 4.30 -11.69 7.46
N ASP A 95 5.27 -11.22 8.24
CA ASP A 95 5.19 -9.87 8.83
C ASP A 95 5.33 -8.78 7.76
N GLN A 96 6.20 -8.97 6.78
CA GLN A 96 6.30 -8.06 5.63
C GLN A 96 5.03 -8.10 4.77
N GLN A 97 4.48 -9.28 4.51
CA GLN A 97 3.20 -9.43 3.80
C GLN A 97 2.07 -8.69 4.51
N LEU A 98 1.95 -8.84 5.83
CA LEU A 98 0.99 -8.09 6.64
C LEU A 98 1.23 -6.58 6.58
N THR A 99 2.49 -6.13 6.52
CA THR A 99 2.83 -4.72 6.39
C THR A 99 2.38 -4.16 5.05
N ILE A 100 2.54 -4.92 3.97
CA ILE A 100 2.13 -4.51 2.63
C ILE A 100 0.60 -4.52 2.52
N SER A 101 -0.06 -5.58 2.96
CA SER A 101 -1.53 -5.69 2.89
C SER A 101 -2.24 -4.67 3.80
N TYR A 102 -1.62 -4.30 4.92
CA TYR A 102 -2.22 -3.40 5.92
C TYR A 102 -1.23 -2.31 6.35
N PRO A 103 -0.88 -1.36 5.47
CA PRO A 103 0.23 -0.41 5.65
C PRO A 103 0.05 0.53 6.85
N PHE A 104 -1.20 0.76 7.24
CA PHE A 104 -1.61 1.64 8.34
C PHE A 104 -1.78 0.91 9.68
N MET A 105 -1.62 -0.41 9.72
CA MET A 105 -1.76 -1.18 10.95
C MET A 105 -0.46 -1.21 11.77
N PRO A 106 -0.55 -1.38 13.10
CA PRO A 106 0.63 -1.50 13.95
C PRO A 106 1.57 -2.62 13.48
N ARG A 107 2.86 -2.31 13.43
CA ARG A 107 3.95 -3.22 13.07
C ARG A 107 4.59 -3.80 14.32
N LEU A 108 5.33 -4.89 14.15
CA LEU A 108 6.16 -5.41 15.24
C LEU A 108 7.09 -4.33 15.77
N GLY A 109 7.13 -4.20 17.09
CA GLY A 109 7.93 -3.22 17.80
C GLY A 109 7.30 -1.84 17.97
N ASP A 110 6.14 -1.57 17.38
CA ASP A 110 5.43 -0.31 17.59
C ASP A 110 4.92 -0.16 19.01
N PHE A 111 4.80 1.08 19.47
CA PHE A 111 4.12 1.40 20.71
C PHE A 111 2.64 1.69 20.44
N VAL A 112 1.78 1.08 21.25
CA VAL A 112 0.34 1.33 21.26
C VAL A 112 -0.09 1.73 22.68
N ASN A 113 -1.15 2.53 22.77
CA ASN A 113 -1.69 2.95 24.06
C ASN A 113 -3.12 2.43 24.22
N HIS A 114 -3.37 1.66 25.28
CA HIS A 114 -4.67 1.09 25.59
C HIS A 114 -5.27 1.77 26.82
N LYS A 115 -6.57 2.10 26.78
CA LYS A 115 -7.25 2.83 27.87
C LYS A 115 -7.11 2.16 29.24
N VAL A 116 -7.02 0.83 29.28
CA VAL A 116 -6.92 0.04 30.52
C VAL A 116 -5.50 -0.42 30.83
N ASN A 117 -4.73 -0.80 29.80
CA ASN A 117 -3.42 -1.45 29.99
C ASN A 117 -2.23 -0.48 29.84
N GLY A 118 -2.52 0.80 29.55
CA GLY A 118 -1.51 1.82 29.32
C GLY A 118 -0.70 1.57 28.04
N GLN A 119 0.54 2.05 28.03
CA GLN A 119 1.45 1.92 26.91
C GLN A 119 2.06 0.51 26.85
N GLY A 120 2.14 -0.04 25.64
CA GLY A 120 2.82 -1.31 25.40
C GLY A 120 3.44 -1.38 24.02
N LYS A 121 4.32 -2.36 23.83
CA LYS A 121 5.04 -2.64 22.59
C LYS A 121 4.44 -3.85 21.89
N VAL A 122 4.13 -3.75 20.61
CA VAL A 122 3.63 -4.86 19.80
C VAL A 122 4.74 -5.91 19.68
N ILE A 123 4.47 -7.14 20.09
CA ILE A 123 5.42 -8.26 20.06
C ILE A 123 4.98 -9.41 19.15
N SER A 124 3.71 -9.43 18.75
CA SER A 124 3.18 -10.38 17.76
C SER A 124 2.00 -9.74 17.06
N ARG A 125 1.80 -10.09 15.79
CA ARG A 125 0.60 -9.76 15.04
C ARG A 125 0.30 -10.83 14.00
N LYS A 126 -0.97 -10.94 13.60
CA LYS A 126 -1.42 -11.85 12.54
C LYS A 126 -2.79 -11.43 12.02
N ALA A 127 -3.11 -11.80 10.79
CA ALA A 127 -4.46 -11.73 10.26
C ALA A 127 -5.13 -13.11 10.36
N THR A 128 -6.39 -13.16 10.80
CA THR A 128 -7.19 -14.38 10.94
C THR A 128 -8.59 -14.18 10.36
N ILE A 129 -9.32 -15.28 10.14
CA ILE A 129 -10.73 -15.25 9.76
C ILE A 129 -11.54 -15.77 10.95
N SER A 130 -12.53 -15.00 11.38
CA SER A 130 -13.42 -15.37 12.47
C SER A 130 -14.43 -16.44 12.05
N LYS A 131 -15.17 -16.99 13.00
CA LYS A 131 -16.26 -17.94 12.72
C LYS A 131 -17.40 -17.33 11.90
N GLU A 132 -17.52 -16.01 11.90
CA GLU A 132 -18.52 -15.24 11.15
C GLU A 132 -17.96 -14.75 9.80
N ASP A 133 -16.85 -15.34 9.33
CA ASP A 133 -16.18 -15.02 8.06
C ASP A 133 -15.64 -13.57 7.98
N LYS A 134 -15.38 -12.98 9.15
CA LYS A 134 -14.78 -11.63 9.26
C LYS A 134 -13.27 -11.72 9.36
N LYS A 135 -12.55 -10.92 8.55
CA LYS A 135 -11.10 -10.74 8.68
C LYS A 135 -10.80 -9.96 9.96
N LEU A 136 -9.92 -10.48 10.79
CA LEU A 136 -9.47 -9.88 12.05
C LEU A 136 -7.97 -9.67 12.01
N PHE A 137 -7.50 -8.58 12.60
CA PHE A 137 -6.09 -8.36 12.86
C PHE A 137 -5.85 -8.45 14.36
N GLU A 138 -5.13 -9.48 14.77
CA GLU A 138 -4.84 -9.78 16.17
C GLU A 138 -3.46 -9.25 16.54
N LEU A 139 -3.36 -8.59 17.69
CA LEU A 139 -2.13 -8.06 18.27
C LEU A 139 -1.88 -8.69 19.64
N LYS A 140 -0.63 -9.07 19.88
CA LYS A 140 -0.10 -9.30 21.23
C LYS A 140 0.84 -8.17 21.60
N VAL A 141 0.60 -7.59 22.76
CA VAL A 141 1.29 -6.38 23.22
C VAL A 141 1.91 -6.62 24.59
N MET A 142 3.16 -6.21 24.79
CA MET A 142 3.86 -6.25 26.07
C MET A 142 3.80 -4.88 26.76
N SER A 143 3.24 -4.85 27.96
CA SER A 143 3.19 -3.66 28.82
C SER A 143 4.58 -3.13 29.12
N GLN A 144 4.77 -1.82 28.93
CA GLN A 144 6.00 -1.16 29.35
C GLN A 144 6.09 -0.98 30.87
N GLU A 145 4.95 -0.90 31.54
CA GLU A 145 4.89 -0.69 33.00
C GLU A 145 5.03 -1.99 33.79
N THR A 146 4.35 -3.05 33.34
CA THR A 146 4.23 -4.30 34.13
C THR A 146 5.01 -5.48 33.55
N GLY A 147 5.49 -5.38 32.31
CA GLY A 147 6.10 -6.50 31.57
C GLY A 147 5.13 -7.62 31.18
N LYS A 148 3.85 -7.55 31.59
CA LYS A 148 2.83 -8.54 31.23
C LYS A 148 2.33 -8.31 29.80
N THR A 149 1.85 -9.37 29.17
CA THR A 149 1.25 -9.30 27.84
C THR A 149 -0.26 -9.22 27.89
N TRP A 150 -0.87 -8.50 26.97
CA TRP A 150 -2.30 -8.60 26.66
C TRP A 150 -2.51 -8.77 25.15
N GLU A 151 -3.71 -9.20 24.80
CA GLU A 151 -4.13 -9.39 23.42
C GLU A 151 -5.26 -8.42 23.09
N THR A 152 -5.30 -7.96 21.85
CA THR A 152 -6.37 -7.12 21.31
C THR A 152 -6.55 -7.43 19.82
N GLN A 153 -7.72 -7.12 19.28
CA GLN A 153 -8.02 -7.37 17.88
C GLN A 153 -8.95 -6.30 17.34
N PHE A 154 -8.91 -6.11 16.02
CA PHE A 154 -9.82 -5.25 15.29
C PHE A 154 -10.25 -5.92 13.99
N GLU A 155 -11.47 -5.61 13.56
CA GLU A 155 -12.01 -6.07 12.28
C GLU A 155 -11.31 -5.32 11.15
N LEU A 156 -10.86 -6.05 10.14
CA LEU A 156 -10.30 -5.50 8.92
C LEU A 156 -11.47 -5.31 7.95
N THR A 157 -11.80 -4.06 7.65
CA THR A 157 -12.74 -3.74 6.58
C THR A 157 -12.04 -3.92 5.23
N GLU A 158 -12.76 -4.48 4.27
CA GLU A 158 -12.34 -4.47 2.85
C GLU A 158 -12.42 -3.06 2.25
#